data_AF-A0A1J4L201-F1
#
_entry.id   AF-A0A1J4L201-F1
#
_cell.length_a   1.000
_cell.length_b   1.000
_cell.length_c   1.000
_cell.angle_alpha   90.00
_cell.angle_beta   90.00
_cell.angle_gamma   90.00
#
_symmetry.space_group_name_H-M   'P 1'
#
loop_
_entity.id
_entity.type
_entity.pdbx_description
1 polymer ?
#
loop_
_entity_poly.entity_id
_entity_poly.type
_entity_poly.pdbx_seq_one_letter_code
_entity_poly.pdbx_strand_id
1 'polypeptide(L)'
;MSVTKFAKNIIEYVGDKINTILVMIDEKVYKTTFGYSVKPLYVKCFGDSIYKIINFSELFEIFHQVPYINITTNRNRIIYKEPMKICIKVAKEEEFEGRLYFPYNIHPIRNQKDKKIYEQILPAVYEKIKEFKENDGEQIIDVESFI
;
A
#
# COMPACT_ATOMS: atom_id res chain seq x y z
N MET A 1 1.01 -0.16 9.24
CA MET A 1 0.14 1.01 9.54
C MET A 1 -1.27 0.77 9.01
N SER A 2 -2.33 1.43 9.50
CA SER A 2 -3.68 1.25 8.93
C SER A 2 -3.80 1.86 7.52
N VAL A 3 -4.78 1.41 6.73
CA VAL A 3 -5.10 1.99 5.41
C VAL A 3 -5.38 3.50 5.51
N THR A 4 -6.10 3.93 6.54
CA THR A 4 -6.39 5.35 6.77
C THR A 4 -5.12 6.13 7.07
N LYS A 5 -4.24 5.62 7.94
CA LYS A 5 -2.96 6.30 8.22
C LYS A 5 -2.11 6.39 6.96
N PHE A 6 -2.04 5.32 6.17
CA PHE A 6 -1.34 5.33 4.89
C PHE A 6 -1.88 6.44 3.96
N ALA A 7 -3.21 6.48 3.77
CA ALA A 7 -3.84 7.48 2.91
C ALA A 7 -3.56 8.92 3.37
N LYS A 8 -3.59 9.21 4.68
CA LYS A 8 -3.28 10.55 5.22
C LYS A 8 -1.87 11.01 4.86
N ASN A 9 -0.86 10.14 4.97
CA ASN A 9 0.52 10.48 4.58
C ASN A 9 0.63 10.76 3.06
N ILE A 10 -0.08 9.99 2.24
CA ILE A 10 -0.11 10.24 0.78
C ILE A 10 -0.79 11.58 0.46
N ILE A 11 -1.89 11.91 1.14
CA ILE A 11 -2.60 13.19 0.96
C ILE A 11 -1.69 14.35 1.38
N GLU A 12 -1.01 14.24 2.51
CA GLU A 12 -0.07 15.26 2.98
C GLU A 12 1.07 15.51 1.98
N TYR A 13 1.59 14.45 1.35
CA TYR A 13 2.64 14.57 0.34
C TYR A 13 2.16 15.16 -1.00
N VAL A 14 0.95 14.82 -1.44
CA VAL A 14 0.45 15.18 -2.78
C VAL A 14 -0.44 16.43 -2.79
N GLY A 15 -1.16 16.70 -1.70
CA GLY A 15 -2.08 17.83 -1.51
C GLY A 15 -3.58 17.45 -1.56
N ASP A 16 -4.42 18.40 -1.14
CA ASP A 16 -5.84 18.18 -0.76
C ASP A 16 -6.82 17.91 -1.92
N LYS A 17 -6.36 17.86 -3.17
CA LYS A 17 -7.22 17.68 -4.36
C LYS A 17 -7.41 16.23 -4.77
N ILE A 18 -6.97 15.27 -3.97
CA ILE A 18 -7.06 13.84 -4.27
C ILE A 18 -8.43 13.30 -3.87
N ASN A 19 -9.13 12.68 -4.81
CA ASN A 19 -10.40 12.02 -4.56
C ASN A 19 -10.24 10.51 -4.35
N THR A 20 -9.22 9.89 -4.95
CA THR A 20 -9.00 8.44 -4.91
C THR A 20 -7.52 8.11 -4.94
N ILE A 21 -7.13 7.14 -4.11
CA ILE A 21 -5.79 6.53 -4.10
C ILE A 21 -5.93 5.07 -4.51
N LEU A 22 -5.26 4.68 -5.59
CA LEU A 22 -5.12 3.28 -6.01
C LEU A 22 -3.72 2.80 -5.63
N VAL A 23 -3.66 1.74 -4.83
CA VAL A 23 -2.40 1.15 -4.35
C VAL A 23 -2.27 -0.24 -4.93
N MET A 24 -1.29 -0.49 -5.79
CA MET A 24 -0.90 -1.86 -6.15
C MET A 24 -0.13 -2.47 -4.98
N ILE A 25 -0.49 -3.69 -4.59
CA ILE A 25 0.09 -4.36 -3.43
C ILE A 25 0.78 -5.66 -3.83
N ASP A 26 1.83 -5.98 -3.09
CA ASP A 26 2.61 -7.22 -3.20
C ASP A 26 1.74 -8.44 -2.90
N GLU A 27 1.98 -9.52 -3.63
CA GLU A 27 1.36 -10.83 -3.36
C GLU A 27 1.92 -11.48 -2.10
N LYS A 28 3.13 -11.11 -1.68
CA LYS A 28 3.70 -11.57 -0.41
C LYS A 28 3.01 -10.83 0.74
N VAL A 29 2.11 -11.55 1.41
CA VAL A 29 1.36 -11.06 2.55
C VAL A 29 1.82 -11.69 3.86
N TYR A 30 1.88 -10.88 4.89
CA TYR A 30 2.26 -11.31 6.24
C TYR A 30 1.01 -11.39 7.10
N LYS A 31 0.75 -12.56 7.71
CA LYS A 31 -0.38 -12.71 8.63
C LYS A 31 -0.14 -11.88 9.89
N THR A 32 -1.22 -11.31 10.42
CA THR A 32 -1.25 -10.59 11.69
C THR A 32 -2.42 -11.10 12.52
N THR A 33 -2.47 -10.75 13.81
CA THR A 33 -3.56 -11.15 14.72
C THR A 33 -4.96 -10.84 14.18
N PHE A 34 -5.12 -9.76 13.41
CA PHE A 34 -6.42 -9.25 12.96
C PHE A 34 -6.59 -9.21 11.43
N GLY A 35 -5.66 -9.81 10.68
CA GLY A 35 -5.72 -9.83 9.22
C GLY A 35 -4.36 -9.96 8.56
N TYR A 36 -4.06 -9.09 7.59
CA TYR A 36 -2.83 -9.16 6.79
C TYR A 36 -2.08 -7.84 6.75
N SER A 37 -0.76 -7.91 6.71
CA SER A 37 0.11 -6.80 6.37
C SER A 37 0.61 -7.01 4.94
N VAL A 38 0.46 -5.97 4.11
CA VAL A 38 0.82 -5.99 2.69
C VAL A 38 1.71 -4.82 2.36
N LYS A 39 2.63 -5.03 1.41
CA LYS A 39 3.54 -3.98 0.95
C LYS A 39 2.91 -3.24 -0.24
N PRO A 40 2.81 -1.90 -0.20
CA PRO A 40 2.46 -1.13 -1.38
C PRO A 40 3.67 -1.10 -2.33
N LEU A 41 3.43 -1.35 -3.61
CA LEU A 41 4.47 -1.35 -4.64
C LEU A 41 4.46 -0.05 -5.45
N TYR A 42 3.27 0.50 -5.65
CA TYR A 42 3.05 1.61 -6.58
C TYR A 42 1.70 2.25 -6.30
N VAL A 43 1.65 3.59 -6.32
CA VAL A 43 0.44 4.35 -6.00
C VAL A 43 0.08 5.28 -7.15
N LYS A 44 -1.21 5.29 -7.51
CA LYS A 44 -1.80 6.30 -8.40
C LYS A 44 -2.79 7.12 -7.60
N CYS A 45 -2.61 8.43 -7.57
CA CYS A 45 -3.52 9.40 -6.97
C CYS A 45 -4.27 10.14 -8.08
N PHE A 46 -5.58 10.25 -7.93
CA PHE A 46 -6.45 10.90 -8.90
C PHE A 46 -7.46 11.81 -8.18
N GLY A 47 -7.73 12.96 -8.78
CA GLY A 47 -8.82 13.86 -8.41
C GLY A 47 -9.17 14.76 -9.57
N ASP A 48 -9.98 15.78 -9.32
CA ASP A 48 -10.60 16.57 -10.41
C ASP A 48 -9.59 17.30 -11.30
N SER A 49 -8.41 17.62 -10.76
CA SER A 49 -7.33 18.31 -11.48
C SER A 49 -5.95 17.72 -11.21
N ILE A 50 -5.89 16.53 -10.60
CA ILE A 50 -4.62 15.91 -10.22
C ILE A 50 -4.53 14.46 -10.70
N TYR A 51 -3.37 14.15 -11.28
CA TYR A 51 -2.91 12.80 -11.55
C TYR A 51 -1.46 12.70 -11.11
N LYS A 52 -1.19 11.95 -10.05
CA LYS A 52 0.17 11.74 -9.54
C LYS A 52 0.43 10.25 -9.40
N ILE A 53 1.56 9.84 -9.92
CA ILE A 53 2.13 8.52 -9.68
C ILE A 53 3.18 8.68 -8.60
N ILE A 54 3.18 7.77 -7.63
CA ILE A 54 4.20 7.64 -6.61
C ILE A 54 4.79 6.23 -6.78
N ASN A 55 6.04 6.17 -7.22
CA ASN A 55 6.77 4.91 -7.34
C ASN A 55 7.30 4.46 -5.97
N PHE A 56 7.93 3.30 -5.91
CA PHE A 56 8.43 2.75 -4.65
C PHE A 56 9.54 3.59 -4.00
N SER A 57 10.39 4.26 -4.79
CA SER A 57 11.40 5.17 -4.27
C SER A 57 10.77 6.38 -3.60
N GLU A 58 9.76 7.00 -4.23
CA GLU A 58 9.01 8.09 -3.61
C GLU A 58 8.25 7.61 -2.36
N LEU A 59 7.75 6.37 -2.34
CA LEU A 59 7.17 5.80 -1.12
C LEU A 59 8.20 5.72 0.02
N PHE A 60 9.45 5.38 -0.27
CA PHE A 60 10.50 5.44 0.75
C PHE A 60 10.75 6.86 1.25
N GLU A 61 10.75 7.86 0.38
CA GLU A 61 10.92 9.26 0.79
C GLU A 61 9.78 9.73 1.71
N ILE A 62 8.55 9.29 1.43
CA ILE A 62 7.36 9.63 2.24
C ILE A 62 7.40 8.95 3.62
N PHE A 63 7.83 7.69 3.68
CA PHE A 63 7.70 6.88 4.90
C PHE A 63 9.02 6.69 5.66
N HIS A 64 10.17 7.01 5.08
CA HIS A 64 11.52 6.81 5.59
C HIS A 64 11.86 5.36 5.98
N GLN A 65 11.07 4.40 5.50
CA GLN A 65 11.26 2.96 5.71
C GLN A 65 10.43 2.19 4.67
N VAL A 66 10.60 0.87 4.58
CA VAL A 66 9.70 0.02 3.78
C VAL A 66 8.27 0.13 4.35
N PRO A 67 7.30 0.70 3.61
CA PRO A 67 5.95 0.86 4.12
C PRO A 67 5.20 -0.48 4.12
N TYR A 68 4.34 -0.66 5.14
CA TYR A 68 3.43 -1.80 5.24
C TYR A 68 2.04 -1.35 5.64
N ILE A 69 1.03 -1.81 4.91
CA ILE A 69 -0.38 -1.51 5.13
C ILE A 69 -1.05 -2.72 5.79
N ASN A 70 -1.61 -2.49 6.98
CA ASN A 70 -2.36 -3.47 7.75
C ASN A 70 -3.82 -3.40 7.32
N ILE A 71 -4.33 -4.53 6.84
CA ILE A 71 -5.70 -4.75 6.40
C ILE A 71 -6.35 -5.69 7.40
N THR A 72 -7.35 -5.18 8.11
CA THR A 72 -8.22 -6.00 8.94
C THR A 72 -9.11 -6.87 8.04
N THR A 73 -9.12 -8.17 8.30
CA THR A 73 -9.95 -9.10 7.56
C THR A 73 -11.42 -8.94 7.93
N ASN A 74 -12.28 -8.88 6.92
CA ASN A 74 -13.72 -9.05 7.06
C ASN A 74 -14.24 -9.74 5.80
N ARG A 75 -15.54 -10.08 5.75
CA ARG A 75 -16.14 -10.80 4.61
C ARG A 75 -15.87 -10.15 3.23
N ASN A 76 -15.60 -8.85 3.20
CA ASN A 76 -15.41 -8.08 1.97
C ASN A 76 -13.94 -7.71 1.70
N ARG A 77 -13.01 -8.11 2.56
CA ARG A 77 -11.58 -7.75 2.51
C ARG A 77 -10.74 -9.03 2.56
N ILE A 78 -10.73 -9.73 1.43
CA ILE A 78 -9.97 -10.96 1.23
C ILE A 78 -8.75 -10.65 0.36
N ILE A 79 -7.59 -11.16 0.77
CA ILE A 79 -6.38 -11.13 -0.04
C ILE A 79 -6.16 -12.50 -0.66
N TYR A 80 -6.00 -12.54 -1.98
CA TYR A 80 -5.72 -13.73 -2.77
C TYR A 80 -4.24 -13.77 -3.16
N LYS A 81 -3.74 -14.95 -3.52
CA LYS A 81 -2.39 -15.13 -4.09
C LYS A 81 -2.38 -14.75 -5.57
N GLU A 82 -2.76 -13.52 -5.87
CA GLU A 82 -2.70 -12.93 -7.21
C GLU A 82 -2.43 -11.42 -7.09
N PRO A 83 -1.99 -10.74 -8.16
CA PRO A 83 -1.78 -9.29 -8.12
C PRO A 83 -3.08 -8.55 -7.76
N MET A 84 -3.05 -7.79 -6.66
CA MET A 84 -4.20 -7.05 -6.15
C MET A 84 -3.94 -5.55 -6.06
N LYS A 85 -5.02 -4.78 -5.97
CA LYS A 85 -4.96 -3.35 -5.66
C LYS A 85 -5.99 -2.95 -4.62
N ILE A 86 -5.61 -2.01 -3.77
CA ILE A 86 -6.49 -1.32 -2.83
C ILE A 86 -6.98 -0.05 -3.52
N CYS A 87 -8.29 0.20 -3.46
CA CYS A 87 -8.90 1.46 -3.88
C CYS A 87 -9.47 2.17 -2.66
N ILE A 88 -8.85 3.30 -2.31
CA ILE A 88 -9.20 4.12 -1.15
C ILE A 88 -9.93 5.37 -1.67
N LYS A 89 -11.16 5.60 -1.19
CA LYS A 89 -11.96 6.77 -1.56
C LYS A 89 -11.72 7.87 -0.55
N VAL A 90 -10.88 8.83 -0.91
CA VAL A 90 -10.46 9.93 -0.02
C VAL A 90 -11.56 10.99 0.11
N ALA A 91 -12.31 11.24 -0.96
CA ALA A 91 -13.41 12.22 -0.96
C ALA A 91 -14.62 11.84 -0.06
N LYS A 92 -14.55 10.72 0.66
CA LYS A 92 -15.64 10.20 1.49
C LYS A 92 -15.09 9.72 2.83
N GLU A 93 -14.65 10.63 3.69
CA GLU A 93 -14.40 10.24 5.08
C GLU A 93 -15.69 9.72 5.71
N GLU A 94 -15.61 8.57 6.37
CA GLU A 94 -16.70 7.95 7.10
C GLU A 94 -16.32 7.87 8.58
N GLU A 95 -17.31 7.91 9.46
CA GLU A 95 -17.11 7.74 10.90
C GLU A 95 -17.63 6.38 11.36
N PHE A 96 -16.84 5.67 12.14
CA PHE A 96 -17.26 4.45 12.81
C PHE A 96 -16.67 4.44 14.22
N GLU A 97 -17.53 4.26 15.23
CA GLU A 97 -17.14 4.27 16.66
C GLU A 97 -16.31 5.50 17.06
N GLY A 98 -16.70 6.69 16.60
CA GLY A 98 -15.99 7.94 16.92
C GLY A 98 -14.64 8.11 16.21
N ARG A 99 -14.33 7.28 15.21
CA ARG A 99 -13.08 7.34 14.44
C ARG A 99 -13.37 7.57 12.97
N LEU A 100 -12.72 8.58 12.40
CA LEU A 100 -12.77 8.85 10.96
C LEU A 100 -11.85 7.88 10.20
N TYR A 101 -12.38 7.31 9.12
CA TYR A 101 -11.64 6.43 8.22
C TYR A 101 -12.01 6.70 6.77
N PHE A 102 -11.09 6.37 5.86
CA PHE A 102 -11.37 6.31 4.43
C PHE A 102 -11.90 4.92 4.06
N PRO A 103 -13.08 4.82 3.43
CA PRO A 103 -13.59 3.57 2.92
C PRO A 103 -12.70 3.08 1.79
N TYR A 104 -12.45 1.77 1.78
CA TYR A 104 -11.62 1.12 0.78
C TYR A 104 -12.11 -0.27 0.44
N ASN A 105 -11.83 -0.65 -0.81
CA ASN A 105 -12.06 -1.99 -1.34
C ASN A 105 -10.74 -2.58 -1.85
N ILE A 106 -10.66 -3.90 -1.88
CA ILE A 106 -9.51 -4.62 -2.42
C ILE A 106 -10.01 -5.55 -3.51
N HIS A 107 -9.35 -5.50 -4.66
CA HIS A 107 -9.74 -6.33 -5.80
C HIS A 107 -8.54 -6.75 -6.64
N PRO A 108 -8.64 -7.90 -7.33
CA PRO A 108 -7.63 -8.33 -8.28
C PRO A 108 -7.37 -7.31 -9.38
N ILE A 109 -6.12 -7.28 -9.86
CA ILE A 109 -5.74 -6.53 -11.05
C ILE A 109 -6.18 -7.34 -12.28
N ARG A 110 -7.29 -6.92 -12.90
CA ARG A 110 -7.89 -7.65 -14.04
C ARG A 110 -7.40 -7.18 -15.40
N ASN A 111 -7.10 -5.89 -15.58
CA ASN A 111 -6.73 -5.36 -16.89
C ASN A 111 -5.26 -5.65 -17.22
N GLN A 112 -4.96 -5.92 -18.50
CA GLN A 112 -3.60 -6.28 -18.93
C GLN A 112 -2.57 -5.17 -18.73
N LYS A 113 -2.97 -3.90 -18.84
CA LYS A 113 -2.06 -2.76 -18.67
C LYS A 113 -1.50 -2.69 -17.25
N ASP A 114 -2.37 -2.75 -16.25
CA ASP A 114 -1.98 -2.75 -14.84
C ASP A 114 -1.21 -4.03 -14.47
N LYS A 115 -1.53 -5.18 -15.09
CA LYS A 115 -0.73 -6.42 -14.92
C LYS A 115 0.70 -6.26 -15.44
N LYS A 116 0.88 -5.71 -16.65
CA LYS A 116 2.22 -5.42 -17.19
C LYS A 116 2.99 -4.45 -16.30
N ILE A 117 2.33 -3.41 -15.80
CA ILE A 117 2.95 -2.47 -14.84
C ILE A 117 3.38 -3.25 -13.59
N TYR A 118 2.51 -4.09 -13.02
CA TYR A 118 2.83 -4.90 -11.85
C TYR A 118 4.07 -5.79 -12.07
N GLU A 119 4.10 -6.52 -13.18
CA GLU A 119 5.22 -7.40 -13.55
C GLU A 119 6.54 -6.63 -13.73
N GLN A 120 6.47 -5.39 -14.22
CA GLN A 120 7.64 -4.52 -14.40
C GLN A 120 8.13 -3.92 -13.09
N ILE A 121 7.23 -3.45 -12.21
CA ILE A 121 7.62 -2.79 -10.96
C ILE A 121 8.11 -3.77 -9.90
N LEU A 122 7.60 -5.00 -9.89
CA LEU A 122 7.84 -5.95 -8.80
C LEU A 122 9.34 -6.26 -8.63
N PRO A 123 10.11 -6.62 -9.67
CA PRO A 123 11.55 -6.85 -9.54
C PRO A 123 12.30 -5.60 -9.05
N ALA A 124 12.00 -4.44 -9.64
CA ALA A 124 12.65 -3.17 -9.28
C ALA A 124 12.38 -2.77 -7.82
N VAL A 125 11.18 -3.03 -7.31
CA VAL A 125 10.87 -2.84 -5.88
C VAL A 125 11.73 -3.74 -5.00
N TYR A 126 11.86 -5.03 -5.34
CA TYR A 126 12.66 -5.96 -4.55
C TYR A 126 14.16 -5.62 -4.57
N GLU A 127 14.68 -5.15 -5.70
CA GLU A 127 16.04 -4.61 -5.79
C GLU A 127 16.23 -3.41 -4.87
N LYS A 128 15.30 -2.44 -4.90
CA LYS A 128 15.35 -1.26 -4.01
C LYS A 128 15.29 -1.62 -2.53
N ILE A 129 14.49 -2.61 -2.15
CA ILE A 129 14.44 -3.12 -0.76
C ILE A 129 15.78 -3.74 -0.38
N LYS A 130 16.39 -4.50 -1.28
CA LYS A 130 17.69 -5.12 -1.05
C LYS A 130 18.77 -4.06 -0.84
N GLU A 131 18.87 -3.09 -1.75
CA GLU A 131 19.78 -1.95 -1.62
C GLU A 131 19.59 -1.21 -0.29
N PHE A 132 18.35 -0.96 0.11
CA PHE A 132 18.04 -0.30 1.38
C PHE A 132 18.57 -1.10 2.57
N LYS A 133 18.31 -2.42 2.61
CA LYS A 133 18.78 -3.30 3.69
C LYS A 133 20.31 -3.40 3.76
N GLU A 134 20.99 -3.32 2.61
CA GLU A 134 22.44 -3.37 2.53
C GLU A 134 23.09 -2.04 2.97
N ASN A 135 22.46 -0.91 2.66
CA ASN A 135 22.98 0.43 3.00
C ASN A 135 22.69 0.87 4.44
N ASP A 136 21.58 0.42 5.03
CA ASP A 136 21.14 0.86 6.38
C ASP A 136 21.80 0.07 7.52
N GLY A 137 22.64 -0.93 7.22
CA GLY A 137 23.54 -1.55 8.19
C GLY A 137 22.90 -2.19 9.43
N GLU A 138 21.58 -2.42 9.48
CA GLU A 138 20.89 -2.92 10.67
C GLU A 138 20.02 -4.17 10.44
N GLN A 139 20.50 -5.25 11.07
CA GLN A 139 19.79 -6.35 11.72
C GLN A 139 18.57 -6.94 11.00
N ILE A 140 18.82 -8.11 10.40
CA ILE A 140 17.82 -9.15 10.22
C ILE A 140 17.23 -9.46 11.60
N ILE A 141 16.14 -8.79 11.99
CA ILE A 141 15.19 -9.38 12.91
C ILE A 141 14.47 -10.43 12.08
N ASP A 142 15.03 -11.63 12.12
CA ASP A 142 14.39 -12.81 11.58
C ASP A 142 13.08 -13.00 12.33
N VAL A 143 11.97 -12.82 11.62
CA VAL A 143 10.62 -12.96 12.16
C VAL A 143 10.32 -14.43 12.50
N GLU A 144 11.29 -15.34 12.29
CA GLU A 144 11.24 -16.75 12.68
C GLU A 144 11.45 -16.99 14.19
N SER A 145 11.71 -15.98 15.01
CA SER A 145 11.94 -16.13 16.46
C SER A 145 10.67 -16.10 17.34
N PHE A 146 9.46 -16.14 16.77
CA PHE A 146 8.19 -16.19 17.52
C PHE A 146 7.34 -17.45 17.25
N ILE A 147 7.98 -18.62 17.10
CA ILE A 147 7.30 -19.92 17.17
C ILE A 147 7.87 -20.73 18.34
#